data_AF-A0A067MBH5-F1
#
_entry.id   AF-A0A067MBH5-F1
#
_cell.length_a   1.000
_cell.length_b   1.000
_cell.length_c   1.000
_cell.angle_alpha   90.00
_cell.angle_beta   90.00
_cell.angle_gamma   90.00
#
_symmetry.space_group_name_H-M   'P 1'
#
loop_
_entity.id
_entity.type
_entity.pdbx_description
1 polymer ?
#
loop_
_entity_poly.entity_id
_entity_poly.type
_entity_poly.pdbx_seq_one_letter_code
_entity_poly.pdbx_strand_id
1 'polypeptide(L)'
;MVELGPLSDKNLWLILRSGTLFFDGRPHPVRAFTAAKTKPNQCRQCWRLGHSEAWCRQTNPVCGTCAQGHPSHHHHAVAPNAAQLCVLCKGAHPSWTRWCVNRHIQLAAQPPLPKKKPAKPSAASKRHASKVTAGSSTNVPSSTTEPSGDVVTHL
;
A
#
# COMPACT_ATOMS: atom_id res chain seq x y z
N MET A 1 40.52 4.91 16.47
CA MET A 1 39.45 4.01 15.98
C MET A 1 38.58 3.68 17.16
N VAL A 2 37.28 4.03 17.15
CA VAL A 2 36.38 3.67 18.25
C VAL A 2 35.69 2.37 17.84
N GLU A 3 36.10 1.24 18.44
CA GLU A 3 35.32 0.00 18.36
C GLU A 3 34.03 0.21 19.14
N LEU A 4 32.92 0.26 18.42
CA LEU A 4 31.60 0.29 19.05
C LEU A 4 31.20 -1.15 19.30
N GLY A 5 31.11 -1.51 20.59
CA GLY A 5 30.45 -2.74 21.03
C GLY A 5 28.99 -2.84 20.54
N PRO A 6 28.27 -3.92 20.87
CA PRO A 6 26.95 -4.20 20.32
C PRO A 6 26.00 -2.99 20.44
N LEU A 7 25.26 -2.75 19.36
CA LEU A 7 24.30 -1.64 19.23
C LEU A 7 23.45 -1.52 20.50
N SER A 8 23.75 -0.49 21.29
CA SER A 8 23.05 -0.14 22.52
C SER A 8 22.73 1.35 22.51
N ASP A 9 21.71 1.74 23.28
CA ASP A 9 21.26 3.15 23.36
C ASP A 9 22.39 4.11 23.73
N LYS A 10 23.43 3.62 24.43
CA LYS A 10 24.61 4.39 24.86
C LYS A 10 25.49 4.88 23.71
N ASN A 11 25.50 4.18 22.57
CA ASN A 11 26.35 4.50 21.42
C ASN A 11 25.57 5.11 20.25
N LEU A 12 24.23 5.17 20.34
CA LEU A 12 23.36 5.67 19.28
C LEU A 12 23.64 7.14 18.93
N TRP A 13 23.87 8.00 19.93
CA TRP A 13 24.18 9.41 19.70
C TRP A 13 25.51 9.61 18.95
N LEU A 14 26.53 8.79 19.24
CA LEU A 14 27.81 8.83 18.55
C LEU A 14 27.66 8.42 17.07
N ILE A 15 26.87 7.40 16.80
CA ILE A 15 26.57 6.92 15.44
C ILE A 15 25.78 7.96 14.63
N LEU A 16 24.78 8.59 15.26
CA LEU A 16 24.00 9.65 14.61
C LEU A 16 24.86 10.91 14.34
N ARG A 17 25.79 11.24 15.23
CA ARG A 17 26.72 12.37 15.07
C ARG A 17 27.78 12.10 14.00
N SER A 18 28.31 10.88 13.92
CA SER A 18 29.27 10.48 12.88
C SER A 18 28.60 10.30 11.51
N GLY A 19 27.27 10.11 11.48
CA GLY A 19 26.51 9.84 10.26
C GLY A 19 26.85 8.49 9.61
N THR A 20 27.62 7.63 10.28
CA THR A 20 28.14 6.37 9.74
C THR A 20 28.13 5.26 10.79
N LEU A 21 27.55 4.11 10.43
CA LEU A 21 27.58 2.86 11.18
C LEU A 21 28.51 1.89 10.47
N PHE A 22 29.47 1.28 11.19
CA PHE A 22 30.28 0.20 10.64
C PHE A 22 29.58 -1.15 10.91
N PHE A 23 29.33 -1.90 9.85
CA PHE A 23 28.76 -3.25 9.91
C PHE A 23 29.61 -4.15 9.00
N ASP A 24 30.10 -5.26 9.53
CA ASP A 24 31.11 -6.14 8.88
C ASP A 24 32.32 -5.37 8.32
N GLY A 25 32.82 -4.39 9.09
CA GLY A 25 33.94 -3.55 8.71
C GLY A 25 33.65 -2.53 7.60
N ARG A 26 32.43 -2.50 7.05
CA ARG A 26 32.03 -1.57 5.98
C ARG A 26 31.23 -0.39 6.55
N PRO A 27 31.53 0.86 6.15
CA PRO A 27 30.78 2.03 6.56
C PRO A 27 29.42 2.07 5.85
N HIS A 28 28.36 2.27 6.62
CA HIS A 28 26.99 2.45 6.14
C HIS A 28 26.49 3.83 6.58
N PRO A 29 26.00 4.68 5.66
CA PRO A 29 25.48 5.98 6.02
C PRO A 29 24.22 5.81 6.88
N VAL A 30 24.14 6.58 7.96
CA VAL A 30 22.99 6.60 8.87
C VAL A 30 22.48 8.01 8.99
N ARG A 31 21.16 8.14 9.04
CA ARG A 31 20.49 9.41 9.34
C ARG A 31 19.48 9.17 10.44
N ALA A 32 19.18 10.22 11.19
CA ALA A 32 18.05 10.18 12.09
C ALA A 32 16.79 9.81 11.29
N PHE A 33 16.04 8.82 11.77
CA PHE A 33 14.76 8.48 11.16
C PHE A 33 13.77 9.62 11.43
N THR A 34 13.68 10.55 10.50
CA THR A 34 12.58 11.50 10.45
C THR A 34 11.42 10.77 9.80
N ALA A 35 10.56 10.16 10.62
CA ALA A 35 9.28 9.65 10.12
C ALA A 35 8.56 10.83 9.44
N ALA A 36 8.61 10.89 8.11
CA ALA A 36 7.77 11.81 7.37
C ALA A 36 6.34 11.53 7.82
N LYS A 37 5.58 12.58 8.13
CA LYS A 37 4.15 12.45 8.46
C LYS A 37 3.55 11.55 7.39
N THR A 38 3.05 10.38 7.78
CA THR A 38 2.37 9.47 6.85
C THR A 38 1.21 10.25 6.28
N LYS A 39 1.33 10.69 5.02
CA LYS A 39 0.26 11.42 4.36
C LYS A 39 -0.95 10.49 4.38
N PRO A 40 -2.06 10.88 5.03
CA PRO A 40 -3.18 9.97 5.19
C PRO A 40 -3.68 9.56 3.82
N ASN A 41 -3.92 8.27 3.66
CA ASN A 41 -4.37 7.69 2.39
C ASN A 41 -5.75 8.26 2.05
N GLN A 42 -5.93 8.66 0.79
CA GLN A 42 -7.24 9.02 0.28
C GLN A 42 -7.89 7.75 -0.25
N CYS A 43 -9.02 7.37 0.35
CA CYS A 43 -9.72 6.16 -0.05
C CYS A 43 -10.22 6.27 -1.50
N ARG A 44 -9.92 5.30 -2.37
CA ARG A 44 -10.36 5.32 -3.77
C ARG A 44 -11.82 4.94 -3.97
N GLN A 45 -12.46 4.37 -2.95
CA GLN A 45 -13.89 4.02 -2.96
C GLN A 45 -14.79 5.22 -2.67
N CYS A 46 -14.45 6.03 -1.64
CA CYS A 46 -15.29 7.13 -1.18
C CYS A 46 -14.62 8.52 -1.23
N TRP A 47 -13.35 8.59 -1.63
CA TRP A 47 -12.54 9.81 -1.74
C TRP A 47 -12.31 10.61 -0.45
N ARG A 48 -12.73 10.08 0.70
CA ARG A 48 -12.44 10.64 2.04
C ARG A 48 -11.05 10.22 2.53
N LEU A 49 -10.46 11.04 3.38
CA LEU A 49 -9.20 10.74 4.07
C LEU A 49 -9.48 10.04 5.41
N GLY A 50 -8.50 9.28 5.90
CA GLY A 50 -8.52 8.70 7.25
C GLY A 50 -8.78 7.19 7.34
N HIS A 51 -8.99 6.53 6.20
CA HIS A 51 -9.03 5.07 6.13
C HIS A 51 -8.48 4.59 4.78
N SER A 52 -8.00 3.34 4.74
CA SER A 52 -7.66 2.70 3.47
C SER A 52 -8.89 2.07 2.83
N GLU A 53 -8.78 1.74 1.55
CA GLU A 53 -9.83 1.07 0.77
C GLU A 53 -10.33 -0.23 1.44
N ALA A 54 -9.44 -1.04 2.01
CA ALA A 54 -9.78 -2.26 2.73
C ALA A 54 -10.68 -2.05 3.97
N TRP A 55 -10.70 -0.84 4.55
CA TRP A 55 -11.52 -0.49 5.73
C TRP A 55 -12.65 0.48 5.36
N CYS A 56 -12.91 0.67 4.09
CA CYS A 56 -13.99 1.53 3.64
C CYS A 56 -15.33 0.83 3.86
N ARG A 57 -16.31 1.56 4.44
CA ARG A 57 -17.69 1.07 4.58
C ARG A 57 -18.55 1.34 3.35
N GLN A 58 -17.98 1.98 2.33
CA GLN A 58 -18.69 2.30 1.09
C GLN A 58 -18.78 1.04 0.22
N THR A 59 -20.00 0.54 0.00
CA THR A 59 -20.25 -0.65 -0.84
C THR A 59 -20.12 -0.34 -2.32
N ASN A 60 -20.62 0.82 -2.76
CA ASN A 60 -20.60 1.24 -4.15
C ASN A 60 -19.55 2.35 -4.38
N PRO A 61 -18.56 2.15 -5.25
CA PRO A 61 -17.53 3.16 -5.51
C PRO A 61 -18.14 4.45 -6.06
N VAL A 62 -17.57 5.56 -5.64
CA VAL A 62 -17.88 6.89 -6.16
C VAL A 62 -16.77 7.33 -7.10
N CYS A 63 -17.15 7.91 -8.23
CA CYS A 63 -16.20 8.44 -9.19
C CYS A 63 -15.52 9.69 -8.62
N GLY A 64 -14.19 9.70 -8.61
CA GLY A 64 -13.41 10.85 -8.17
C GLY A 64 -13.51 12.03 -9.13
N THR A 65 -13.91 11.79 -10.37
CA THR A 65 -14.05 12.81 -11.42
C THR A 65 -15.40 13.50 -11.34
N CYS A 66 -16.52 12.77 -11.39
CA CYS A 66 -17.86 13.35 -11.50
C CYS A 66 -18.77 13.11 -10.27
N ALA A 67 -18.25 12.50 -9.20
CA ALA A 67 -19.00 12.17 -7.99
C ALA A 67 -20.23 11.24 -8.18
N GLN A 68 -20.36 10.59 -9.34
CA GLN A 68 -21.42 9.61 -9.62
C GLN A 68 -21.05 8.19 -9.16
N GLY A 69 -22.05 7.31 -9.05
CA GLY A 69 -21.89 5.93 -8.59
C GLY A 69 -21.27 5.01 -9.65
N HIS A 70 -19.97 5.12 -9.85
CA HIS A 70 -19.17 4.17 -10.63
C HIS A 70 -17.68 4.27 -10.25
N PRO A 71 -16.87 3.24 -10.51
CA PRO A 71 -15.42 3.33 -10.34
C PRO A 71 -14.81 4.42 -11.22
N SER A 72 -13.78 5.09 -10.70
CA SER A 72 -13.13 6.20 -11.43
C SER A 72 -12.45 5.75 -12.72
N HIS A 73 -11.99 4.50 -12.80
CA HIS A 73 -11.38 3.94 -14.01
C HIS A 73 -12.40 3.68 -15.14
N HIS A 74 -13.70 3.61 -14.85
CA HIS A 74 -14.77 3.46 -15.85
C HIS A 74 -15.34 4.80 -16.34
N HIS A 75 -14.78 5.93 -15.91
CA HIS A 75 -15.36 7.25 -16.18
C HIS A 75 -15.50 7.56 -17.68
N HIS A 76 -14.47 7.27 -18.48
CA HIS A 76 -14.52 7.51 -19.92
C HIS A 76 -15.59 6.68 -20.65
N ALA A 77 -15.98 5.52 -20.11
CA ALA A 77 -17.01 4.67 -20.70
C ALA A 77 -18.43 5.10 -20.29
N VAL A 78 -18.62 5.46 -19.02
CA VAL A 78 -19.96 5.71 -18.44
C VAL A 78 -20.37 7.17 -18.52
N ALA A 79 -19.42 8.09 -18.36
CA ALA A 79 -19.69 9.51 -18.18
C ALA A 79 -18.60 10.42 -18.77
N PRO A 80 -18.20 10.26 -20.05
CA PRO A 80 -17.06 10.97 -20.65
C PRO A 80 -17.20 12.50 -20.63
N ASN A 81 -18.44 13.00 -20.67
CA ASN A 81 -18.76 14.42 -20.72
C ASN A 81 -19.32 14.96 -19.40
N ALA A 82 -19.31 14.17 -18.32
CA ALA A 82 -19.82 14.65 -17.05
C ALA A 82 -18.88 15.69 -16.44
N ALA A 83 -19.47 16.73 -15.86
CA ALA A 83 -18.73 17.79 -15.19
C ALA A 83 -17.87 17.21 -14.05
N GLN A 84 -16.70 17.81 -13.85
CA GLN A 84 -15.85 17.44 -12.72
C GLN A 84 -16.47 17.94 -11.42
N LEU A 85 -16.70 17.03 -10.48
CA LEU A 85 -17.34 17.30 -9.21
C LEU A 85 -16.58 16.62 -8.07
N CYS A 86 -16.30 17.40 -7.04
CA CYS A 86 -15.61 16.90 -5.86
C CYS A 86 -16.58 16.18 -4.94
N VAL A 87 -16.27 14.95 -4.56
CA VAL A 87 -17.06 14.19 -3.59
C VAL A 87 -17.08 14.86 -2.21
N LEU A 88 -16.06 15.64 -1.86
CA LEU A 88 -15.91 16.24 -0.54
C LEU A 88 -16.62 17.59 -0.39
N CYS A 89 -16.53 18.48 -1.38
CA CYS A 89 -17.10 19.83 -1.30
C CYS A 89 -18.14 20.12 -2.38
N LYS A 90 -18.38 19.19 -3.31
CA LYS A 90 -19.27 19.36 -4.48
C LYS A 90 -18.87 20.50 -5.43
N GLY A 91 -17.65 21.03 -5.30
CA GLY A 91 -17.10 22.04 -6.19
C GLY A 91 -16.66 21.48 -7.55
N ALA A 92 -16.48 22.38 -8.52
CA ALA A 92 -16.12 22.07 -9.91
C ALA A 92 -14.64 21.67 -10.07
N HIS A 93 -14.26 20.53 -9.49
CA HIS A 93 -12.94 19.94 -9.60
C HIS A 93 -12.95 18.47 -9.17
N PRO A 94 -11.98 17.65 -9.58
CA PRO A 94 -11.94 16.25 -9.16
C PRO A 94 -11.53 16.11 -7.68
N SER A 95 -11.76 14.94 -7.11
CA SER A 95 -11.65 14.70 -5.67
C SER A 95 -10.20 14.60 -5.15
N TRP A 96 -9.23 14.31 -6.01
CA TRP A 96 -7.80 14.25 -5.66
C TRP A 96 -7.11 15.61 -5.66
N THR A 97 -7.82 16.66 -6.07
CA THR A 97 -7.28 18.00 -6.20
C THR A 97 -6.77 18.54 -4.87
N ARG A 98 -5.55 19.10 -4.88
CA ARG A 98 -4.87 19.54 -3.65
C ARG A 98 -5.49 20.79 -3.05
N TRP A 99 -6.07 21.69 -3.85
CA TRP A 99 -6.63 22.97 -3.41
C TRP A 99 -8.06 22.90 -2.85
N CYS A 100 -8.64 21.69 -2.74
CA CYS A 100 -9.93 21.49 -2.10
C CYS A 100 -9.86 21.82 -0.60
N VAL A 101 -10.61 22.82 -0.15
CA VAL A 101 -10.66 23.23 1.27
C VAL A 101 -11.07 22.08 2.19
N ASN A 102 -12.11 21.31 1.82
CA ASN A 102 -12.56 20.17 2.64
C ASN A 102 -11.50 19.06 2.72
N ARG A 103 -10.67 18.90 1.68
CA ARG A 103 -9.53 17.98 1.72
C ARG A 103 -8.46 18.47 2.71
N HIS A 104 -8.20 19.78 2.74
CA HIS A 104 -7.28 20.36 3.73
C HIS A 104 -7.79 20.20 5.16
N ILE A 105 -9.08 20.45 5.41
CA ILE A 105 -9.71 20.24 6.72
C ILE A 105 -9.55 18.77 7.14
N GLN A 106 -9.87 17.82 6.26
CA GLN A 106 -9.70 16.40 6.55
C GLN A 106 -8.23 16.01 6.80
N LEU A 107 -7.27 16.60 6.08
CA LEU A 107 -5.84 16.37 6.34
C LEU A 107 -5.41 16.88 7.71
N ALA A 108 -5.88 18.06 8.11
CA ALA A 108 -5.56 18.65 9.41
C ALA A 108 -6.15 17.83 10.57
N ALA A 109 -7.31 17.20 10.34
CA ALA A 109 -7.95 16.31 11.31
C ALA A 109 -7.26 14.94 11.47
N GLN A 110 -6.21 14.63 10.69
CA GLN A 110 -5.44 13.39 10.83
C GLN A 110 -4.21 13.65 11.71
N PRO A 111 -4.28 13.36 13.03
CA PRO A 111 -3.14 13.54 13.90
C PRO A 111 -1.97 12.67 13.42
N PRO A 112 -0.71 13.09 13.64
CA PRO A 112 0.43 12.24 13.38
C PRO A 112 0.24 10.91 14.12
N LEU A 113 0.36 9.79 13.39
CA LEU A 113 0.31 8.49 14.04
C LEU A 113 1.37 8.46 15.14
N PRO A 114 1.00 8.07 16.38
CA PRO A 114 1.97 7.98 17.46
C PRO A 114 3.07 7.02 17.02
N LYS A 115 4.32 7.45 17.16
CA LYS A 115 5.47 6.59 16.87
C LYS A 115 5.35 5.35 17.76
N LYS A 116 5.09 4.18 17.16
CA LYS A 116 5.23 2.91 17.90
C LYS A 116 6.69 2.86 18.38
N LYS A 117 6.89 2.74 19.69
CA LYS A 117 8.23 2.43 20.24
C LYS A 117 8.68 1.13 19.55
N PRO A 118 9.92 1.05 19.03
CA PRO A 118 10.43 -0.21 18.49
C PRO A 118 10.23 -1.29 19.54
N ALA A 119 9.51 -2.35 19.18
CA ALA A 119 9.50 -3.55 20.02
C ALA A 119 10.96 -4.06 20.05
N LYS A 120 11.50 -4.27 21.25
CA LYS A 120 12.80 -4.95 21.40
C LYS A 120 12.75 -6.23 20.56
N PRO A 121 13.71 -6.49 19.66
CA PRO A 121 13.77 -7.77 19.00
C PRO A 121 13.91 -8.85 20.08
N SER A 122 12.86 -9.64 20.27
CA SER A 122 12.91 -10.82 21.11
C SER A 122 13.85 -11.82 20.44
N ALA A 123 14.86 -12.27 21.18
CA ALA A 123 15.87 -13.20 20.69
C ALA A 123 15.21 -14.45 20.08
N ALA A 124 15.74 -14.87 18.93
CA ALA A 124 15.29 -16.02 18.16
C ALA A 124 15.16 -17.29 19.04
N SER A 125 14.00 -17.93 19.01
CA SER A 125 13.85 -19.32 19.46
C SER A 125 14.12 -20.27 18.30
N LYS A 126 14.74 -21.39 18.66
CA LYS A 126 15.60 -22.25 17.84
C LYS A 126 14.88 -23.00 16.71
N ARG A 127 15.71 -23.33 15.72
CA ARG A 127 15.54 -24.27 14.60
C ARG A 127 14.69 -25.50 14.95
N HIS A 128 13.82 -25.91 14.02
CA HIS A 128 13.54 -27.33 13.78
C HIS A 128 13.66 -27.65 12.28
N ALA A 129 14.34 -28.76 12.03
CA ALA A 129 14.89 -29.19 10.76
C ALA A 129 13.83 -29.56 9.73
N SER A 130 14.13 -29.23 8.47
CA SER A 130 13.45 -29.78 7.30
C SER A 130 13.63 -31.31 7.27
N LYS A 131 12.52 -32.05 7.38
CA LYS A 131 12.48 -33.46 6.99
C LYS A 131 11.77 -33.55 5.65
N VAL A 132 12.55 -33.81 4.60
CA VAL A 132 12.07 -34.31 3.32
C VAL A 132 11.59 -35.74 3.54
N THR A 133 10.35 -36.03 3.20
CA THR A 133 9.89 -37.40 2.93
C THR A 133 8.93 -37.35 1.74
N ALA A 134 9.23 -38.18 0.74
CA ALA A 134 8.49 -38.33 -0.50
C ALA A 134 7.16 -39.09 -0.33
N GLY A 135 6.21 -38.77 -1.22
CA GLY A 135 5.20 -39.70 -1.74
C GLY A 135 3.90 -39.84 -0.93
N SER A 136 2.77 -39.43 -1.51
CA SER A 136 1.81 -40.38 -2.07
C SER A 136 0.68 -39.69 -2.85
N SER A 137 0.31 -40.35 -3.93
CA SER A 137 -0.61 -40.00 -5.01
C SER A 137 -2.09 -39.98 -4.60
N THR A 138 -2.87 -39.13 -5.26
CA THR A 138 -4.28 -39.45 -5.60
C THR A 138 -4.67 -38.80 -6.94
N ASN A 139 -5.13 -39.65 -7.86
CA ASN A 139 -5.80 -39.39 -9.15
C ASN A 139 -6.93 -38.35 -9.01
N VAL A 140 -7.43 -37.64 -10.04
CA VAL A 140 -8.13 -38.10 -11.26
C VAL A 140 -8.23 -36.92 -12.29
N PRO A 141 -8.81 -37.06 -13.51
CA PRO A 141 -8.15 -37.33 -14.79
C PRO A 141 -8.19 -36.16 -15.81
N SER A 142 -7.29 -36.25 -16.80
CA SER A 142 -7.32 -35.48 -18.05
C SER A 142 -8.41 -35.96 -19.00
N SER A 143 -9.07 -35.03 -19.70
CA SER A 143 -9.79 -35.31 -20.95
C SER A 143 -9.14 -34.55 -22.10
N THR A 144 -8.82 -35.26 -23.17
CA THR A 144 -8.19 -34.79 -24.40
C THR A 144 -9.07 -35.24 -25.58
N THR A 145 -9.56 -34.25 -26.35
CA THR A 145 -9.62 -34.17 -27.85
C THR A 145 -10.36 -35.29 -28.62
N GLU A 146 -11.56 -35.09 -29.21
CA GLU A 146 -11.96 -34.45 -30.52
C GLU A 146 -12.49 -35.50 -31.52
N PRO A 147 -12.85 -35.20 -32.80
CA PRO A 147 -13.62 -34.11 -33.45
C PRO A 147 -14.78 -34.70 -34.32
N SER A 148 -15.53 -33.88 -35.10
CA SER A 148 -15.86 -34.12 -36.54
C SER A 148 -17.07 -33.32 -37.08
N GLY A 149 -16.85 -32.68 -38.25
CA GLY A 149 -17.80 -32.34 -39.33
C GLY A 149 -18.50 -30.96 -39.26
N ASP A 150 -18.67 -30.15 -40.30
CA ASP A 150 -18.24 -30.13 -41.71
C ASP A 150 -18.54 -28.73 -42.30
N VAL A 151 -17.54 -28.13 -42.96
CA VAL A 151 -17.48 -27.47 -44.30
C VAL A 151 -18.63 -26.58 -44.89
N VAL A 152 -18.22 -25.34 -45.28
CA VAL A 152 -18.50 -24.53 -46.52
C VAL A 152 -19.86 -23.80 -46.65
N THR A 153 -19.98 -22.48 -46.99
CA THR A 153 -19.52 -21.76 -48.21
C THR A 153 -19.61 -20.22 -48.07
N HIS A 154 -18.77 -19.54 -48.84
CA HIS A 154 -18.71 -18.13 -49.27
C HIS A 154 -20.02 -17.34 -49.42
N LEU A 155 -20.02 -16.05 -49.04
CA LEU A 155 -19.79 -14.88 -49.91
C LEU A 155 -19.55 -13.61 -49.07
#